data_AF-A0A517E1D1-F1
#
_entry.id   AF-A0A517E1D1-F1
#
_cell.length_a   1.000
_cell.length_b   1.000
_cell.length_c   1.000
_cell.angle_alpha   90.00
_cell.angle_beta   90.00
_cell.angle_gamma   90.00
#
_symmetry.space_group_name_H-M   'P 1'
#
loop_
_entity.id
_entity.type
_entity.pdbx_description
1 polymer ?
#
loop_
_entity_poly.entity_id
_entity_poly.type
_entity_poly.pdbx_seq_one_letter_code
_entity_poly.pdbx_strand_id
1 'polypeptide(L)'
;MRLENQYLAVSNVHEEKRYPIRALCAILKLNRSSYYKWLHRDGSSEQAAKDTELIDYMCVLYQESNGIFGYRRMQLNLERRFHLHCNKKRVYRVMKALG
;
A
#
# COMPACT_ATOMS: atom_id res chain seq x y z
N MET A 1 21.78 1.92 -2.67
CA MET A 1 20.67 1.50 -3.54
C MET A 1 21.23 1.10 -4.91
N ARG A 2 21.52 -0.18 -5.15
CA ARG A 2 22.43 -0.61 -6.25
C ARG A 2 21.72 -1.01 -7.56
N LEU A 3 20.39 -1.15 -7.55
CA LEU A 3 19.59 -1.68 -8.66
C LEU A 3 18.66 -0.63 -9.31
N GLU A 4 18.63 0.60 -8.80
CA GLU A 4 17.69 1.65 -9.23
C GLU A 4 17.86 2.01 -10.71
N ASN A 5 19.11 2.16 -11.18
CA ASN A 5 19.42 2.39 -12.59
C ASN A 5 18.98 1.22 -13.49
N GLN A 6 19.03 -0.02 -12.98
CA GLN A 6 18.60 -1.19 -13.74
C GLN A 6 17.06 -1.23 -13.85
N TYR A 7 16.34 -0.87 -12.80
CA TYR A 7 14.88 -0.75 -12.84
C TYR A 7 14.41 0.38 -13.76
N LEU A 8 15.12 1.52 -13.75
CA LEU A 8 14.83 2.62 -14.67
C LEU A 8 15.03 2.18 -16.14
N ALA A 9 16.11 1.47 -16.44
CA ALA A 9 16.35 0.92 -17.77
C ALA A 9 15.24 -0.05 -18.22
N VAL A 10 14.73 -0.89 -17.31
CA VAL A 10 13.58 -1.78 -17.58
C VAL A 10 12.33 -0.97 -17.91
N SER A 11 12.03 0.09 -17.16
CA SER A 11 10.85 0.95 -17.41
C SER A 11 10.95 1.64 -18.78
N ASN A 12 12.09 2.28 -19.07
CA ASN A 12 12.28 3.03 -20.31
C ASN A 12 12.16 2.11 -21.54
N VAL A 13 12.81 0.95 -21.51
CA VAL A 13 12.74 -0.02 -22.63
C VAL A 13 11.34 -0.59 -22.79
N HIS A 14 10.61 -0.79 -21.69
CA HIS A 14 9.20 -1.18 -21.75
C HIS A 14 8.33 -0.10 -22.38
N GLU A 15 8.52 1.17 -22.02
CA GLU A 15 7.73 2.29 -22.56
C GLU A 15 8.03 2.55 -24.05
N GLU A 16 9.31 2.59 -24.43
CA GLU A 16 9.73 2.88 -25.81
C GLU A 16 9.42 1.73 -26.78
N LYS A 17 9.69 0.49 -26.36
CA LYS A 17 9.68 -0.67 -27.26
C LYS A 17 8.56 -1.67 -26.96
N ARG A 18 7.77 -1.43 -25.91
CA ARG A 18 6.69 -2.33 -25.42
C ARG A 18 7.13 -3.77 -25.18
N TYR A 19 8.39 -3.99 -24.84
CA TYR A 19 8.87 -5.32 -24.45
C TYR A 19 8.30 -5.73 -23.09
N PRO A 20 7.96 -7.02 -22.88
CA PRO A 20 7.39 -7.46 -21.62
C PRO A 20 8.40 -7.32 -20.47
N ILE A 21 7.99 -6.68 -19.37
CA ILE A 21 8.78 -6.50 -18.14
C ILE A 21 9.40 -7.82 -17.66
N ARG A 22 8.67 -8.93 -17.79
CA ARG A 22 9.16 -10.27 -17.45
C ARG A 22 10.45 -10.64 -18.19
N ALA A 23 10.53 -10.36 -19.49
CA ALA A 23 11.70 -10.68 -20.31
C ALA A 23 12.87 -9.78 -19.95
N LEU A 24 12.61 -8.47 -19.78
CA LEU A 24 13.63 -7.49 -19.40
C LEU A 24 14.24 -7.81 -18.02
N CYS A 25 13.41 -8.14 -17.03
CA CYS A 25 13.89 -8.58 -15.72
C CYS A 25 14.68 -9.90 -15.80
N ALA A 26 14.28 -10.85 -16.66
CA ALA A 26 15.00 -12.11 -16.83
C ALA A 26 16.40 -11.90 -17.43
N ILE A 27 16.51 -11.05 -18.45
CA ILE A 27 17.80 -10.70 -19.09
C ILE A 27 18.75 -10.06 -18.09
N LEU A 28 18.25 -9.14 -17.27
CA LEU A 28 19.04 -8.42 -16.26
C LEU A 28 19.21 -9.20 -14.94
N LYS A 29 18.70 -10.44 -14.86
CA LYS A 29 18.70 -11.29 -13.64
C LYS A 29 18.09 -10.58 -12.42
N LEU A 30 17.08 -9.76 -12.66
CA LEU A 30 16.33 -9.02 -11.64
C LEU A 30 15.15 -9.85 -11.13
N ASN A 31 14.89 -9.76 -9.82
CA ASN A 31 13.65 -10.28 -9.28
C ASN A 31 12.49 -9.35 -9.66
N ARG A 32 11.54 -9.87 -10.43
CA ARG A 32 10.33 -9.14 -10.87
C ARG A 32 9.55 -8.55 -9.70
N SER A 33 9.45 -9.26 -8.57
CA SER A 33 8.76 -8.75 -7.38
C SER A 33 9.47 -7.54 -6.77
N SER A 34 10.80 -7.48 -6.85
CA SER A 34 11.59 -6.34 -6.40
C SER A 34 11.45 -5.14 -7.35
N TYR A 35 11.35 -5.38 -8.66
CA TYR A 35 11.04 -4.34 -9.64
C TYR A 35 9.69 -3.68 -9.33
N TYR A 36 8.62 -4.45 -9.17
CA TYR A 36 7.31 -3.87 -8.84
C TYR A 36 7.27 -3.23 -7.45
N LYS A 37 7.99 -3.76 -6.46
CA LYS A 37 8.14 -3.10 -5.15
C LYS A 37 8.82 -1.73 -5.27
N TRP A 38 9.86 -1.62 -6.11
CA TRP A 38 10.51 -0.35 -6.39
C TRP A 38 9.59 0.60 -7.17
N LEU A 39 8.88 0.09 -8.18
CA LEU A 39 7.93 0.85 -8.98
C LEU A 39 6.81 1.47 -8.11
N HIS A 40 6.40 0.78 -7.05
CA HIS A 40 5.35 1.22 -6.13
C HIS A 40 5.87 1.79 -4.81
N ARG A 41 7.17 2.13 -4.72
CA ARG A 41 7.83 2.62 -3.50
C ARG A 41 7.30 3.99 -3.04
N ASP A 42 7.01 4.88 -3.98
CA ASP A 42 6.63 6.26 -3.68
C ASP A 42 5.11 6.39 -3.56
N GLY A 43 4.53 5.81 -2.50
CA GLY A 43 3.23 6.21 -1.92
C GLY A 43 1.98 6.25 -2.81
N SER A 44 2.09 5.91 -4.09
CA SER A 44 1.05 6.06 -5.13
C SER A 44 0.45 4.72 -5.50
N SER A 45 0.64 3.72 -4.64
CA SER A 45 -0.17 2.52 -4.68
C SER A 45 -1.60 2.94 -4.31
N GLU A 46 -2.59 2.48 -5.06
CA GLU A 46 -4.01 2.52 -4.69
C GLU A 46 -4.24 2.13 -3.22
N GLN A 47 -3.35 1.29 -2.67
CA GLN A 47 -3.35 0.90 -1.26
C GLN A 47 -3.06 2.04 -0.29
N ALA A 48 -2.17 2.97 -0.63
CA ALA A 48 -1.85 4.13 0.21
C ALA A 48 -3.01 5.12 0.24
N ALA A 49 -3.64 5.40 -0.91
CA ALA A 49 -4.86 6.20 -0.98
C ALA A 49 -6.00 5.58 -0.15
N LYS A 50 -6.19 4.26 -0.27
CA LYS A 50 -7.16 3.51 0.55
C LYS A 50 -6.79 3.48 2.04
N ASP A 51 -5.51 3.58 2.37
CA ASP A 51 -5.06 3.63 3.77
C ASP A 51 -5.29 5.04 4.34
N THR A 52 -5.11 6.11 3.56
CA THR A 52 -5.48 7.49 3.95
C THR A 52 -6.98 7.60 4.28
N GLU A 53 -7.84 7.13 3.37
CA GLU A 53 -9.30 7.13 3.60
C GLU A 53 -9.66 6.33 4.87
N LEU A 54 -9.03 5.18 5.06
CA LEU A 54 -9.23 4.37 6.27
C LEU A 54 -8.78 5.11 7.53
N ILE A 55 -7.66 5.85 7.49
CA ILE A 55 -7.16 6.66 8.60
C ILE A 55 -8.18 7.74 8.96
N ASP A 56 -8.76 8.44 7.98
CA ASP A 56 -9.73 9.51 8.23
C ASP A 56 -10.95 9.00 9.01
N TYR A 57 -11.55 7.88 8.58
CA TYR A 57 -12.67 7.25 9.30
C TYR A 57 -12.26 6.76 10.69
N MET A 58 -11.05 6.21 10.84
CA MET A 58 -10.53 5.77 12.13
C MET A 58 -10.32 6.94 13.08
N CYS A 59 -9.86 8.09 12.60
CA CYS A 59 -9.68 9.31 13.39
C CYS A 59 -11.01 9.81 13.95
N VAL A 60 -12.08 9.85 13.13
CA VAL A 60 -13.43 10.22 13.58
C VAL A 60 -13.88 9.31 14.73
N LEU A 61 -13.79 8.00 14.54
CA LEU A 61 -14.19 7.02 15.56
C LEU A 61 -13.32 7.09 16.83
N TYR A 62 -12.03 7.37 16.66
CA TYR A 62 -11.10 7.50 17.78
C TYR A 62 -11.43 8.73 18.62
N GLN A 63 -11.72 9.87 17.99
CA GLN A 63 -12.14 11.09 18.67
C GLN A 63 -13.48 10.93 19.38
N GLU A 64 -14.51 10.39 18.71
CA GLU A 64 -15.83 10.17 19.31
C GLU A 64 -15.81 9.17 20.48
N SER A 65 -14.86 8.24 20.48
CA SER A 65 -14.69 7.26 21.56
C SER A 65 -13.69 7.69 22.63
N ASN A 66 -13.18 8.94 22.59
CA ASN A 66 -12.11 9.43 23.47
C ASN A 66 -10.90 8.47 23.52
N GLY A 67 -10.57 7.85 22.40
CA GLY A 67 -9.44 6.92 22.26
C GLY A 67 -9.62 5.55 22.90
N ILE A 68 -10.83 5.20 23.38
CA ILE A 68 -11.10 3.91 24.04
C ILE A 68 -11.07 2.75 23.03
N PHE A 69 -11.30 3.02 21.75
CA PHE A 69 -11.41 1.97 20.73
C PHE A 69 -10.04 1.41 20.31
N GLY A 70 -9.74 0.19 20.76
CA GLY A 70 -8.73 -0.65 20.13
C GLY A 70 -9.17 -1.20 18.76
N TYR A 71 -8.23 -1.78 18.01
CA TYR A 71 -8.42 -2.18 16.60
C TYR A 71 -9.62 -3.07 16.30
N ARG A 72 -10.06 -3.91 17.25
CA ARG A 72 -11.23 -4.77 17.08
C ARG A 72 -12.54 -3.98 17.12
N ARG A 73 -12.67 -3.03 18.05
CA ARG A 73 -13.84 -2.13 18.13
C ARG A 73 -13.83 -1.14 16.97
N MET A 74 -12.64 -0.71 16.54
CA MET A 74 -12.47 0.14 15.37
C MET A 74 -13.00 -0.55 14.10
N GLN A 75 -12.56 -1.77 13.79
CA GLN A 75 -13.02 -2.52 12.61
C GLN A 75 -14.54 -2.70 12.58
N LEU A 76 -15.14 -3.03 13.71
CA LEU A 76 -16.59 -3.26 13.80
C LEU A 76 -17.40 -1.97 13.59
N ASN A 77 -16.90 -0.83 14.06
CA ASN A 77 -17.56 0.47 13.81
C ASN A 77 -17.35 0.96 12.38
N LEU A 78 -16.18 0.71 11.78
CA LEU A 78 -15.92 0.99 10.36
C LEU A 78 -16.93 0.27 9.47
N GLU A 79 -17.18 -1.01 9.74
CA GLU A 79 -18.15 -1.81 8.99
C GLU A 79 -19.60 -1.36 9.23
N ARG A 80 -19.97 -1.05 10.47
CA ARG A 80 -21.35 -0.68 10.82
C ARG A 80 -21.76 0.73 10.39
N ARG A 81 -20.85 1.70 10.44
CA ARG A 81 -21.17 3.12 10.22
C ARG A 81 -20.81 3.62 8.83
N PHE A 82 -19.73 3.08 8.26
CA PHE A 82 -19.20 3.55 6.99
C PHE A 82 -19.27 2.46 5.90
N HIS A 83 -19.86 1.29 6.21
CA HIS A 83 -19.95 0.14 5.31
C HIS A 83 -18.58 -0.29 4.74
N LEU A 84 -17.51 0.00 5.50
CA LEU A 84 -16.14 -0.23 5.07
C LEU A 84 -15.67 -1.62 5.53
N HIS A 85 -15.77 -2.60 4.64
CA HIS A 85 -15.28 -3.95 4.90
C HIS A 85 -13.75 -4.00 4.84
N CYS A 86 -13.12 -3.92 6.01
CA CYS A 86 -11.67 -4.02 6.16
C CYS A 86 -11.27 -5.17 7.10
N ASN A 87 -10.20 -5.88 6.75
CA ASN A 87 -9.67 -6.94 7.61
C ASN A 87 -9.13 -6.35 8.91
N LYS A 88 -9.46 -6.95 10.06
CA LYS A 88 -8.90 -6.56 11.38
C LYS A 88 -7.37 -6.47 11.42
N LYS A 89 -6.66 -7.28 10.64
CA LYS A 89 -5.19 -7.20 10.50
C LYS A 89 -4.74 -5.91 9.82
N ARG A 90 -5.51 -5.40 8.85
CA ARG A 90 -5.25 -4.12 8.19
C ARG A 90 -5.42 -2.97 9.18
N VAL A 91 -6.56 -2.93 9.88
CA VAL A 91 -6.82 -1.92 10.94
C VAL A 91 -5.73 -1.94 12.00
N TYR A 92 -5.32 -3.13 12.47
CA TYR A 92 -4.22 -3.27 13.41
C TYR A 92 -2.90 -2.68 12.88
N ARG A 93 -2.52 -2.99 11.63
CA ARG A 93 -1.29 -2.44 11.03
C ARG A 93 -1.34 -0.92 10.91
N VAL A 94 -2.48 -0.37 10.48
CA VAL A 94 -2.68 1.08 10.35
C VAL A 94 -2.62 1.75 11.71
N MET A 95 -3.34 1.26 12.72
CA MET A 95 -3.26 1.79 14.08
C MET A 95 -1.83 1.75 14.63
N LYS A 96 -1.14 0.61 14.49
CA LYS A 96 0.25 0.45 14.94
C LYS A 96 1.22 1.39 14.23
N ALA A 97 0.95 1.76 12.99
CA ALA A 97 1.77 2.73 12.26
C ALA A 97 1.54 4.17 12.75
N LEU A 98 0.38 4.46 13.35
CA LEU A 98 0.02 5.77 13.91
C LEU A 98 0.45 5.92 15.39
N GLY A 99 0.60 4.83 16.14
CA GLY A 99 1.02 4.83 17.56
C GLY A 99 0.87 3.48 18.24
#